data_AF-A0A6M2AFJ9-F1
#
_entry.id   AF-A0A6M2AFJ9-F1
#
_cell.length_a   1.000
_cell.length_b   1.000
_cell.length_c   1.000
_cell.angle_alpha   90.00
_cell.angle_beta   90.00
_cell.angle_gamma   90.00
#
_symmetry.space_group_name_H-M   'P 1'
#
loop_
_entity.id
_entity.type
_entity.pdbx_description
1 polymer ?
#
loop_
_entity_poly.entity_id
_entity_poly.type
_entity_poly.pdbx_seq_one_letter_code
_entity_poly.pdbx_strand_id
1 'polypeptide(L)'
;SYAIKAASIGLILLAIIYICFIKLSAFYGSSLSNLNGSQVLSALTTIVLGTKASYVSSIIVSLACITTAIALCNVFTDFLYEKLFKKKTKYIYCLTGSLIVTFLFSTLNFEGVTNILNPILTVIYPGLIVLSVLNILNRLYGFKMIKTPVFATFLVTLIIKLFVLK
;
A
#
# COMPACT_ATOMS: atom_id res chain seq x y z
N SER A 1 4.45 -22.95 4.36
CA SER A 1 5.47 -22.76 3.31
C SER A 1 4.90 -22.22 1.99
N TYR A 2 3.70 -22.65 1.59
CA TYR A 2 3.08 -22.28 0.29
C TYR A 2 2.81 -20.78 0.08
N ALA A 3 2.41 -20.05 1.12
CA ALA A 3 2.14 -18.61 1.03
C ALA A 3 3.35 -17.80 0.52
N ILE A 4 4.58 -18.22 0.82
CA ILE A 4 5.80 -17.49 0.45
C ILE A 4 6.15 -17.74 -1.02
N LYS A 5 5.91 -18.97 -1.51
CA LYS A 5 6.07 -19.28 -2.93
C LYS A 5 5.07 -18.49 -3.77
N ALA A 6 3.81 -18.43 -3.34
CA ALA A 6 2.78 -17.64 -4.02
C ALA A 6 3.10 -16.13 -3.98
N ALA A 7 3.50 -15.61 -2.82
CA ALA A 7 3.87 -14.20 -2.67
C ALA A 7 5.09 -13.81 -3.53
N SER A 8 6.08 -14.70 -3.65
CA SER A 8 7.27 -14.46 -4.49
C SER A 8 6.90 -14.28 -5.97
N ILE A 9 6.02 -15.15 -6.49
CA ILE A 9 5.53 -15.07 -7.88
C ILE A 9 4.76 -13.76 -8.09
N GLY A 10 3.90 -13.38 -7.14
CA GLY A 10 3.17 -12.11 -7.18
C GLY A 10 4.09 -10.89 -7.17
N LEU A 11 5.12 -10.90 -6.33
CA LEU A 11 6.11 -9.81 -6.25
C LEU A 11 6.84 -9.61 -7.59
N ILE A 12 7.28 -10.70 -8.21
CA ILE A 12 8.01 -10.66 -9.50
C ILE A 12 7.14 -10.09 -10.60
N LEU A 13 5.88 -10.53 -10.69
CA LEU A 13 4.94 -10.05 -11.69
C LEU A 13 4.62 -8.55 -11.49
N LEU A 14 4.41 -8.13 -10.24
CA LEU A 14 4.17 -6.73 -9.90
C LEU A 14 5.38 -5.84 -10.21
N ALA A 15 6.60 -6.32 -9.93
CA ALA A 15 7.83 -5.60 -10.23
C ALA A 15 7.99 -5.35 -11.74
N ILE A 16 7.71 -6.34 -12.57
CA ILE A 16 7.74 -6.20 -14.04
C ILE A 16 6.74 -5.14 -14.49
N ILE A 17 5.50 -5.19 -14.00
CA ILE A 17 4.45 -4.21 -14.34
C ILE A 17 4.88 -2.80 -13.93
N TYR A 18 5.45 -2.64 -12.73
CA TYR A 18 5.89 -1.34 -12.23
C TYR A 18 7.04 -0.75 -13.07
N ILE A 19 8.01 -1.57 -13.47
CA ILE A 19 9.10 -1.13 -14.37
C ILE A 19 8.55 -0.67 -15.72
N CYS A 20 7.62 -1.42 -16.31
CA CYS A 20 6.94 -1.02 -17.54
C CYS A 20 6.24 0.33 -17.36
N PHE A 21 5.52 0.51 -16.26
CA PHE A 21 4.78 1.73 -15.97
C PHE A 21 5.71 2.94 -15.74
N ILE A 22 6.84 2.76 -15.05
CA ILE A 22 7.85 3.81 -14.87
C ILE A 22 8.45 4.22 -16.22
N LYS A 23 8.87 3.26 -17.05
CA LYS A 23 9.44 3.57 -18.38
C LYS A 23 8.46 4.34 -19.25
N LEU A 24 7.18 3.97 -19.18
CA LEU A 24 6.10 4.65 -19.88
C LEU A 24 5.91 6.08 -19.38
N SER A 25 5.84 6.23 -18.05
CA SER A 25 5.69 7.54 -17.40
C SER A 25 6.88 8.45 -17.66
N ALA A 26 8.10 7.92 -17.75
CA ALA A 26 9.31 8.69 -18.07
C ALA A 26 9.33 9.18 -19.52
N PHE A 27 8.84 8.37 -20.46
CA PHE A 27 8.81 8.73 -21.88
C PHE A 27 7.78 9.84 -22.18
N TYR A 28 6.63 9.82 -21.50
CA TYR A 28 5.56 10.82 -21.67
C TYR A 28 5.55 11.90 -20.57
N GLY A 29 6.45 11.80 -19.59
CA GLY A 29 6.50 12.65 -18.39
C GLY A 29 6.82 14.11 -18.67
N SER A 30 7.50 14.40 -19.78
CA SER A 30 7.85 15.76 -20.23
C SER A 30 6.62 16.66 -20.43
N SER A 31 5.46 16.08 -20.72
CA SER A 31 4.20 16.80 -20.94
C SER A 31 3.25 16.77 -19.72
N LEU A 32 3.64 16.13 -18.62
CA LEU A 32 2.76 15.80 -17.48
C LEU A 32 3.14 16.52 -16.17
N SER A 33 4.09 17.45 -16.19
CA SER A 33 4.69 18.06 -14.98
C SER A 33 3.76 18.89 -14.10
N ASN A 34 2.55 19.23 -14.57
CA ASN A 34 1.58 20.08 -13.85
C ASN A 34 0.29 19.35 -13.44
N LEU A 35 0.23 18.02 -13.51
CA LEU A 35 -0.99 17.26 -13.26
C LEU A 35 -0.98 16.57 -11.89
N ASN A 36 -2.14 16.60 -11.22
CA ASN A 36 -2.36 15.90 -9.95
C ASN A 36 -2.19 14.38 -10.15
N GLY A 37 -1.77 13.65 -9.10
CA GLY A 37 -1.43 12.22 -9.23
C GLY A 37 -2.55 11.31 -9.77
N SER A 38 -3.82 11.70 -9.61
CA SER A 38 -4.97 11.02 -10.24
C SER A 38 -5.09 11.31 -11.74
N GLN A 39 -4.71 12.51 -12.17
CA GLN A 39 -4.75 12.96 -13.57
C GLN A 39 -3.57 12.40 -14.38
N VAL A 40 -2.43 12.16 -13.74
CA VAL A 40 -1.25 11.51 -14.36
C VAL A 40 -1.63 10.16 -14.98
N LEU A 41 -2.35 9.32 -14.22
CA LEU A 41 -2.75 7.99 -14.70
C LEU A 41 -3.73 8.09 -15.89
N SER A 42 -4.71 8.99 -15.81
CA SER A 42 -5.69 9.21 -16.89
C SER A 42 -5.08 9.82 -18.16
N ALA A 43 -4.08 10.69 -18.02
CA ALA A 43 -3.34 11.25 -19.14
C ALA A 43 -2.47 10.18 -19.81
N LEU A 44 -1.79 9.33 -19.02
CA LEU A 44 -0.99 8.23 -19.54
C LEU A 44 -1.83 7.22 -20.32
N THR A 45 -3.02 6.83 -19.83
CA THR A 45 -3.90 5.90 -20.55
C THR A 45 -4.37 6.45 -21.88
N THR A 46 -4.59 7.77 -21.96
CA THR A 46 -5.03 8.44 -23.19
C THR A 46 -3.90 8.49 -24.22
N ILE A 47 -2.68 8.82 -23.79
CA ILE A 47 -1.52 9.01 -24.66
C ILE A 47 -0.98 7.68 -25.20
N VAL A 48 -0.95 6.64 -24.36
CA VAL A 48 -0.26 5.38 -24.67
C VAL A 48 -1.14 4.43 -25.49
N LEU A 49 -2.45 4.44 -25.22
CA LEU A 49 -3.37 3.41 -25.69
C LEU A 49 -4.37 3.93 -26.75
N GLY A 50 -4.48 5.25 -26.92
CA GLY A 50 -5.43 5.87 -27.83
C GLY A 50 -6.90 5.72 -27.39
N THR A 51 -7.82 6.34 -28.13
CA THR A 51 -9.22 6.54 -27.71
C THR A 51 -9.99 5.25 -27.42
N LYS A 52 -9.67 4.12 -28.10
CA LYS A 52 -10.40 2.86 -27.93
C LYS A 52 -9.98 2.06 -26.70
N ALA A 53 -8.69 2.10 -26.32
CA ALA A 53 -8.18 1.31 -25.21
C ALA A 53 -8.16 2.09 -23.86
N SER A 54 -8.33 3.41 -23.88
CA SER A 54 -8.54 4.21 -22.66
C SER A 54 -9.80 3.77 -21.89
N TYR A 55 -10.89 3.42 -22.56
CA TYR A 55 -12.11 2.92 -21.91
C TYR A 55 -11.87 1.59 -21.17
N VAL A 56 -11.15 0.67 -21.82
CA VAL A 56 -10.85 -0.65 -21.26
C VAL A 56 -9.95 -0.52 -20.03
N SER A 57 -8.95 0.36 -20.07
CA SER A 57 -8.05 0.60 -18.93
C SER A 57 -8.81 1.16 -17.71
N SER A 58 -9.70 2.14 -17.90
CA SER A 58 -10.49 2.70 -16.80
C SER A 58 -11.38 1.65 -16.11
N ILE A 59 -11.98 0.74 -16.89
CA ILE A 59 -12.79 -0.36 -16.35
C ILE A 59 -11.91 -1.32 -15.52
N ILE A 60 -10.75 -1.71 -16.06
CA ILE A 60 -9.79 -2.60 -15.36
C ILE A 60 -9.31 -1.96 -14.06
N VAL A 61 -8.93 -0.69 -14.09
CA VAL A 61 -8.46 0.04 -12.90
C VAL A 61 -9.56 0.14 -11.84
N SER A 62 -10.80 0.40 -12.25
CA SER A 62 -11.95 0.41 -11.33
C SER A 62 -12.14 -0.97 -10.65
N LEU A 63 -12.14 -2.05 -11.43
CA LEU A 63 -12.22 -3.43 -10.92
C LEU A 63 -11.07 -3.77 -9.95
N ALA A 64 -9.85 -3.37 -10.28
CA ALA A 64 -8.68 -3.58 -9.44
C ALA A 64 -8.80 -2.82 -8.10
N CYS A 65 -9.28 -1.56 -8.14
CA CYS A 65 -9.50 -0.74 -6.95
C CYS A 65 -10.60 -1.36 -6.05
N ILE A 66 -11.70 -1.83 -6.65
CA ILE A 66 -12.78 -2.53 -5.92
C ILE A 66 -12.23 -3.78 -5.22
N THR A 67 -11.45 -4.60 -5.92
CA THR A 67 -10.88 -5.83 -5.34
C THR A 67 -9.94 -5.53 -4.17
N THR A 68 -9.12 -4.49 -4.30
CA THR A 68 -8.19 -4.05 -3.23
C THR A 68 -8.95 -3.50 -2.03
N ALA A 69 -9.99 -2.69 -2.27
CA ALA A 69 -10.86 -2.15 -1.23
C ALA A 69 -11.58 -3.25 -0.45
N ILE A 70 -12.11 -4.27 -1.14
CA ILE A 70 -12.77 -5.43 -0.51
C ILE A 70 -11.76 -6.21 0.35
N ALA A 71 -10.55 -6.47 -0.18
CA ALA A 71 -9.50 -7.18 0.56
C ALA A 71 -9.10 -6.42 1.85
N LEU A 72 -8.86 -5.10 1.75
CA LEU A 72 -8.56 -4.26 2.92
C LEU A 72 -9.72 -4.26 3.92
N CYS A 73 -10.95 -4.02 3.46
CA CYS A 73 -12.13 -3.98 4.33
C CYS A 73 -12.31 -5.30 5.09
N ASN A 74 -12.09 -6.44 4.45
CA ASN A 74 -12.14 -7.74 5.11
C ASN A 74 -11.07 -7.86 6.20
N VAL A 75 -9.81 -7.50 5.92
CA VAL A 75 -8.73 -7.54 6.91
C VAL A 75 -8.99 -6.59 8.08
N PHE A 76 -9.47 -5.38 7.81
CA PHE A 76 -9.83 -4.40 8.85
C PHE A 76 -11.01 -4.89 9.71
N THR A 77 -12.02 -5.46 9.08
CA THR A 77 -13.20 -6.00 9.78
C THR A 77 -12.80 -7.18 10.66
N ASP A 78 -11.95 -8.07 10.17
CA ASP A 78 -11.42 -9.20 10.93
C ASP A 78 -10.58 -8.72 12.13
N PHE A 79 -9.70 -7.74 11.93
CA PHE A 79 -8.93 -7.12 13.01
C PHE A 79 -9.83 -6.43 14.05
N LEU A 80 -10.85 -5.69 13.63
CA LEU A 80 -11.83 -5.06 14.53
C LEU A 80 -12.62 -6.11 15.31
N TYR A 81 -13.05 -7.18 14.64
CA TYR A 81 -13.85 -8.24 15.22
C TYR A 81 -13.06 -9.08 16.24
N GLU A 82 -11.84 -9.48 15.88
CA GLU A 82 -11.00 -10.36 16.69
C GLU A 82 -10.31 -9.58 17.82
N LYS A 83 -9.76 -8.40 17.52
CA LYS A 83 -8.87 -7.66 18.43
C LYS A 83 -9.59 -6.62 19.29
N LEU A 84 -10.67 -6.01 18.78
CA LEU A 84 -11.41 -4.96 19.50
C LEU A 84 -12.74 -5.46 20.07
N PHE A 85 -13.52 -6.26 19.33
CA PHE A 85 -14.88 -6.64 19.73
C PHE A 85 -15.02 -8.05 20.34
N LYS A 86 -13.93 -8.84 20.44
CA LYS A 86 -13.92 -10.18 21.07
C LYS A 86 -15.16 -11.03 20.74
N LYS A 87 -15.54 -11.07 19.46
CA LYS A 87 -16.69 -11.84 18.94
C LYS A 87 -18.11 -11.44 19.39
N LYS A 88 -18.33 -10.26 19.99
CA LYS A 88 -19.67 -9.85 20.46
C LYS A 88 -20.55 -9.10 19.45
N THR A 89 -20.04 -8.67 18.30
CA THR A 89 -20.77 -7.81 17.34
C THR A 89 -20.81 -8.42 15.93
N LYS A 90 -21.90 -8.23 15.18
CA LYS A 90 -22.05 -8.76 13.81
C LYS A 90 -21.05 -8.10 12.85
N TYR A 91 -20.30 -8.93 12.12
CA TYR A 91 -19.32 -8.57 11.06
C TYR A 91 -19.83 -7.47 10.11
N ILE A 92 -21.12 -7.56 9.77
CA ILE A 92 -21.81 -6.63 8.84
C ILE A 92 -21.74 -5.17 9.33
N TYR A 93 -21.81 -4.89 10.64
CA TYR A 93 -21.77 -3.50 11.14
C TYR A 93 -20.36 -2.89 11.08
N CYS A 94 -19.31 -3.70 11.28
CA CYS A 94 -17.93 -3.23 11.15
C CYS A 94 -17.57 -2.99 9.67
N LEU A 95 -18.09 -3.84 8.77
CA LEU A 95 -17.94 -3.68 7.33
C LEU A 95 -18.62 -2.41 6.82
N THR A 96 -19.89 -2.17 7.20
CA THR A 96 -20.61 -0.95 6.81
C THR A 96 -19.95 0.30 7.37
N GLY A 97 -19.46 0.28 8.62
CA GLY A 97 -18.68 1.37 9.20
C GLY A 97 -17.42 1.70 8.38
N SER A 98 -16.64 0.68 8.00
CA SER A 98 -15.41 0.87 7.21
C SER A 98 -15.70 1.41 5.80
N LEU A 99 -16.78 0.95 5.17
CA LEU A 99 -17.23 1.46 3.87
C LEU A 99 -17.67 2.93 3.95
N ILE A 100 -18.42 3.31 4.99
CA ILE A 100 -18.86 4.70 5.20
C ILE A 100 -17.65 5.62 5.39
N VAL A 101 -16.68 5.20 6.20
CA VAL A 101 -15.43 5.96 6.38
C VAL A 101 -14.69 6.09 5.04
N THR A 102 -14.57 5.01 4.27
CA THR A 102 -13.92 5.06 2.94
C THR A 102 -14.65 6.02 1.99
N PHE A 103 -15.98 6.07 2.03
CA PHE A 103 -16.78 7.01 1.24
C PHE A 103 -16.55 8.47 1.66
N LEU A 104 -16.44 8.73 2.96
CA LEU A 104 -16.08 10.06 3.48
C LEU A 104 -14.67 10.45 3.02
N PHE A 105 -13.71 9.53 3.06
CA PHE A 105 -12.36 9.76 2.53
C PHE A 105 -12.35 10.02 1.02
N SER A 106 -13.23 9.38 0.25
CA SER A 106 -13.38 9.64 -1.18
C SER A 106 -13.90 11.04 -1.52
N THR A 107 -14.57 11.70 -0.56
CA THR A 107 -15.03 13.09 -0.71
C THR A 107 -13.90 14.10 -0.48
N LEU A 108 -12.78 13.68 0.14
CA LEU A 108 -11.59 14.52 0.28
C LEU A 108 -10.82 14.59 -1.04
N ASN A 109 -10.30 15.78 -1.38
CA ASN A 109 -9.44 15.95 -2.56
C ASN A 109 -8.22 15.02 -2.49
N PHE A 110 -7.82 14.44 -3.63
CA PHE A 110 -6.70 13.49 -3.75
C PHE A 110 -5.38 14.05 -3.17
N GLU A 111 -5.15 15.35 -3.34
CA GLU A 111 -3.99 16.05 -2.79
C GLU A 111 -4.02 16.09 -1.26
N GLY A 112 -5.19 16.29 -0.65
CA GLY A 112 -5.38 16.22 0.81
C GLY A 112 -5.11 14.83 1.37
N VAL A 113 -5.57 13.78 0.68
CA VAL A 113 -5.29 12.39 1.07
C VAL A 113 -3.79 12.10 1.00
N THR A 114 -3.14 12.48 -0.10
CA THR A 114 -1.69 12.25 -0.29
C THR A 114 -0.86 13.01 0.74
N ASN A 115 -1.24 14.25 1.07
CA ASN A 115 -0.54 15.06 2.07
C ASN A 115 -0.67 14.50 3.50
N ILE A 116 -1.79 13.85 3.83
CA ILE A 116 -1.96 13.14 5.11
C ILE A 116 -1.17 11.82 5.11
N LEU A 117 -1.17 11.10 3.98
CA LEU A 117 -0.48 9.81 3.87
C LEU A 117 1.04 9.96 3.94
N ASN A 118 1.63 10.93 3.23
CA ASN A 118 3.08 11.13 3.21
C ASN A 118 3.76 11.08 4.59
N PRO A 119 3.39 11.92 5.59
CA PRO A 119 4.03 11.91 6.90
C PRO A 119 3.80 10.60 7.66
N ILE A 120 2.64 9.97 7.49
CA ILE A 120 2.33 8.67 8.11
C ILE A 120 3.23 7.58 7.52
N LEU A 121 3.40 7.58 6.19
CA LEU A 121 4.25 6.62 5.50
C LEU A 121 5.71 6.81 5.94
N THR A 122 6.24 8.04 5.99
CA THR A 122 7.62 8.29 6.41
C THR A 122 7.94 7.74 7.80
N VAL A 123 6.96 7.76 8.71
CA VAL A 123 7.12 7.21 10.07
C VAL A 123 6.98 5.68 10.09
N ILE A 124 6.05 5.11 9.33
CA ILE A 124 5.75 3.67 9.37
C ILE A 124 6.73 2.83 8.54
N TYR A 125 7.24 3.39 7.44
CA TYR A 125 8.13 2.72 6.49
C TYR A 125 9.38 2.11 7.15
N PRO A 126 10.15 2.84 7.99
CA PRO A 126 11.31 2.24 8.64
C PRO A 126 10.93 1.10 9.59
N GLY A 127 9.79 1.19 10.28
CA GLY A 127 9.29 0.11 11.13
C GLY A 127 9.01 -1.16 10.33
N LEU A 128 8.31 -1.01 9.20
CA LEU A 128 7.95 -2.13 8.32
C LEU A 128 9.17 -2.78 7.65
N ILE A 129 10.15 -1.98 7.22
CA ILE A 129 11.40 -2.51 6.64
C ILE A 129 12.12 -3.38 7.67
N VAL A 130 12.31 -2.87 8.89
CA VAL A 130 13.04 -3.61 9.94
C VAL A 130 12.31 -4.90 10.32
N LEU A 131 10.98 -4.86 10.47
CA LEU A 131 10.16 -6.05 10.72
C LEU A 131 10.29 -7.09 9.59
N SER A 132 10.32 -6.63 8.33
CA SER A 132 10.45 -7.52 7.17
C SER A 132 11.83 -8.19 7.11
N VAL A 133 12.91 -7.41 7.29
CA VAL A 133 14.29 -7.95 7.32
C VAL A 133 14.45 -8.94 8.48
N LEU A 134 13.92 -8.61 9.65
CA LEU A 134 14.00 -9.46 10.83
C LEU A 134 13.24 -10.78 10.64
N ASN A 135 12.06 -10.75 10.01
CA ASN A 135 11.26 -11.94 9.73
C ASN A 135 12.01 -12.89 8.78
N ILE A 136 12.64 -12.34 7.73
CA ILE A 136 13.47 -13.11 6.79
C ILE A 136 14.67 -13.73 7.51
N LEU A 137 15.37 -12.96 8.35
CA LEU A 137 16.57 -13.42 9.07
C LEU A 137 16.24 -14.50 10.12
N ASN A 138 15.16 -14.34 10.88
CA ASN A 138 14.68 -15.32 11.85
C ASN A 138 14.35 -16.65 11.17
N ARG A 139 13.75 -16.59 9.97
CA ARG A 139 13.42 -17.77 9.19
C ARG A 139 14.63 -18.48 8.57
N LEU A 140 15.65 -17.74 8.16
CA LEU A 140 16.89 -18.29 7.57
C LEU A 140 17.82 -18.91 8.61
N TYR A 141 17.91 -18.34 9.81
CA TYR A 141 18.87 -18.77 10.84
C TYR A 141 18.27 -19.61 11.96
N GLY A 142 16.94 -19.78 12.05
CA GLY A 142 16.31 -20.73 12.99
C GLY A 142 16.54 -20.43 14.47
N PHE A 143 16.91 -19.19 14.83
CA PHE A 143 17.19 -18.83 16.22
C PHE A 143 15.92 -18.53 17.01
N LYS A 144 15.63 -19.37 18.01
CA LYS A 144 14.72 -19.05 19.13
C LYS A 144 15.32 -17.93 19.99
N MET A 145 15.36 -16.68 19.51
CA MET A 145 15.68 -15.55 20.39
C MET A 145 14.93 -14.28 19.98
N ILE A 146 13.72 -14.16 20.54
CA ILE A 146 12.76 -13.08 20.26
C ILE A 146 13.11 -11.78 21.04
N LYS A 147 14.17 -11.74 21.87
CA LYS A 147 14.44 -10.61 22.79
C LYS A 147 15.49 -9.58 22.33
N THR A 148 16.51 -9.95 21.57
CA THR A 148 17.54 -9.02 21.06
C THR A 148 17.08 -8.04 19.97
N PRO A 149 16.11 -8.35 19.08
CA PRO A 149 15.82 -7.45 17.96
C PRO A 149 14.93 -6.26 18.33
N VAL A 150 14.29 -6.29 19.51
CA VAL A 150 13.54 -5.17 20.11
C VAL A 150 14.50 -4.03 20.50
N PHE A 151 15.74 -4.35 20.88
CA PHE A 151 16.75 -3.35 21.26
C PHE A 151 17.39 -2.69 20.03
N ALA A 152 17.58 -3.45 18.95
CA ALA A 152 18.06 -2.92 17.67
C ALA A 152 17.03 -1.98 17.01
N THR A 153 15.73 -2.27 17.16
CA THR A 153 14.65 -1.38 16.68
C THR A 153 14.62 -0.06 17.42
N PHE A 154 14.94 -0.04 18.72
CA PHE A 154 15.08 1.21 19.50
C PHE A 154 16.25 2.08 18.99
N LEU A 155 17.39 1.47 18.66
CA LEU A 155 18.58 2.15 18.14
C LEU A 155 18.38 2.73 16.72
N VAL A 156 17.76 1.96 15.82
CA VAL A 156 17.51 2.40 14.44
C VAL A 156 16.47 3.54 14.39
N THR A 157 15.47 3.50 15.27
CA THR A 157 14.48 4.60 15.39
C THR A 157 15.14 5.89 15.86
N LEU A 158 16.13 5.80 16.76
CA LEU A 158 16.90 6.94 17.27
C LEU A 158 17.81 7.55 16.19
N ILE A 159 18.44 6.71 15.34
CA ILE A 159 19.29 7.15 14.23
C ILE A 159 18.49 7.86 13.12
N ILE A 160 17.30 7.35 12.79
CA ILE A 160 16.44 7.94 11.75
C ILE A 160 15.87 9.29 12.20
N LYS A 161 15.45 9.42 13.46
CA LYS A 161 15.02 10.69 14.06
C LYS A 161 16.12 11.76 14.05
N LEU A 162 17.39 11.35 14.19
CA LEU A 162 18.55 12.26 14.24
C LEU A 162 19.02 12.69 12.85
N PHE A 163 18.78 11.87 11.80
CA PHE A 163 19.13 12.20 10.41
C PHE A 163 18.04 13.02 9.68
N VAL A 164 16.78 12.93 10.11
CA VAL A 164 15.65 13.66 9.50
C VAL A 164 15.45 15.07 10.09
N LEU A 165 16.02 15.39 11.26
CA LEU A 165 15.90 16.71 11.90
C LEU A 165 17.01 17.71 11.49
N LYS A 166 17.82 17.38 10.48
CA LYS A 166 18.89 18.23 9.93
C LYS A 166 18.65 18.44 8.44
#